data_AF-E2BXD8-F1
#
_entry.id   AF-E2BXD8-F1
#
_cell.length_a   1.000
_cell.length_b   1.000
_cell.length_c   1.000
_cell.angle_alpha   90.00
_cell.angle_beta   90.00
_cell.angle_gamma   90.00
#
_symmetry.space_group_name_H-M   'P 1'
#
loop_
_entity.id
_entity.type
_entity.pdbx_description
1 polymer ?
#
loop_
_entity_poly.entity_id
_entity_poly.type
_entity_poly.pdbx_seq_one_letter_code
_entity_poly.pdbx_strand_id
1 'polypeptide(L)'
;MLLSTTYSLNTSDTKRMQIGLQASNDGTTFEPTIKLSGNTSTEIQFDFATWEKFKEYMKYIDDYLHSVTRVVPEPVHINYMTITFTTAYGTRAIMVIENMKTPHQRGYQPIHPRHSSYQRRNEKTTR
;
A
#
# COMPACT_ATOMS: atom_id res chain seq x y z
N MET A 1 -3.55 9.09 6.25
CA MET A 1 -3.34 10.31 5.43
C MET A 1 -3.96 11.47 6.18
N LEU A 2 -3.25 12.59 6.34
CA LEU A 2 -3.68 13.70 7.20
C LEU A 2 -4.48 14.78 6.44
N LEU A 3 -4.24 14.94 5.14
CA LEU A 3 -4.99 15.83 4.27
C LEU A 3 -5.09 15.16 2.90
N SER A 4 -6.27 14.69 2.51
CA SER A 4 -6.41 13.96 1.25
C SER A 4 -7.71 14.20 0.53
N THR A 5 -7.62 14.39 -0.77
CA THR A 5 -8.77 14.28 -1.67
C THR A 5 -8.94 12.83 -2.08
N THR A 6 -10.18 12.34 -2.02
CA THR A 6 -10.54 10.98 -2.44
C THR A 6 -11.40 11.05 -3.69
N TYR A 7 -11.06 10.24 -4.68
CA TYR A 7 -11.77 10.09 -5.94
C TYR A 7 -12.26 8.66 -6.08
N SER A 8 -13.57 8.48 -6.28
CA SER A 8 -14.13 7.17 -6.60
C SER A 8 -13.73 6.77 -8.02
N LEU A 9 -13.19 5.56 -8.17
CA LEU A 9 -12.77 4.98 -9.45
C LEU A 9 -13.85 4.09 -10.07
N ASN A 10 -14.92 3.79 -9.32
CA ASN A 10 -16.09 3.09 -9.81
C ASN A 10 -17.37 3.61 -9.14
N THR A 11 -18.51 3.23 -9.72
CA THR A 11 -19.84 3.68 -9.28
C THR A 11 -20.25 3.15 -7.90
N SER A 12 -19.65 2.06 -7.42
CA SER A 12 -19.94 1.48 -6.11
C SER A 12 -19.06 2.03 -4.98
N ASP A 13 -18.16 2.98 -5.27
CA ASP A 13 -17.19 3.56 -4.31
C ASP A 13 -16.30 2.54 -3.58
N THR A 14 -16.22 1.32 -4.12
CA THR A 14 -15.38 0.24 -3.58
C THR A 14 -13.95 0.32 -4.09
N LYS A 15 -13.71 1.08 -5.17
CA LYS A 15 -12.39 1.38 -5.71
C LYS A 15 -12.16 2.88 -5.62
N ARG A 16 -11.05 3.29 -4.99
CA ARG A 16 -10.80 4.70 -4.69
C ARG A 16 -9.33 5.05 -4.89
N MET A 17 -9.09 6.24 -5.42
CA MET A 17 -7.79 6.89 -5.43
C MET A 17 -7.77 7.98 -4.36
N GLN A 18 -6.73 8.02 -3.56
CA GLN A 18 -6.54 9.07 -2.57
C GLN A 18 -5.21 9.78 -2.87
N ILE A 19 -5.22 11.10 -2.85
CA ILE A 19 -4.04 11.93 -3.08
C ILE A 19 -3.91 12.88 -1.89
N GLY A 20 -2.73 12.92 -1.28
CA GLY A 20 -2.55 13.76 -0.10
C GLY A 20 -1.20 13.62 0.57
N LEU A 21 -1.17 13.99 1.85
CA LEU A 21 0.03 13.92 2.69
C LEU A 21 -0.03 12.77 3.68
N GLN A 22 1.11 12.10 3.87
CA GLN A 22 1.34 11.10 4.91
C GLN A 22 2.53 11.49 5.76
N ALA A 23 2.41 11.28 7.08
CA ALA A 23 3.53 11.47 7.98
C ALA A 23 4.66 10.49 7.64
N SER A 24 5.90 10.98 7.64
CA SER A 24 7.09 10.14 7.60
C SER A 24 7.10 9.16 8.78
N ASN A 25 7.92 8.11 8.68
CA ASN A 25 8.04 7.11 9.74
C ASN A 25 8.54 7.70 11.07
N ASP A 26 9.32 8.78 11.03
CA ASP A 26 9.80 9.50 12.21
C ASP A 26 8.80 10.56 12.72
N GLY A 27 7.70 10.78 12.00
CA GLY A 27 6.64 11.74 12.35
C GLY A 27 7.07 13.21 12.25
N THR A 28 8.25 13.50 11.72
CA THR A 28 8.81 14.86 11.67
C THR A 28 8.40 15.62 10.41
N THR A 29 8.07 14.91 9.33
CA THR A 29 7.74 15.49 8.03
C THR A 29 6.48 14.88 7.43
N PHE A 30 5.98 15.52 6.39
CA PHE A 30 4.86 15.05 5.60
C PHE A 30 5.31 14.88 4.15
N GLU A 31 5.05 13.71 3.60
CA GLU A 31 5.41 13.38 2.22
C GLU A 31 4.15 13.23 1.36
N PRO A 32 4.16 13.76 0.12
CA PRO A 32 3.11 13.49 -0.85
C PRO A 32 3.01 12.00 -1.16
N THR A 33 1.79 11.47 -1.08
CA THR A 33 1.51 10.06 -1.32
C THR A 33 0.23 9.90 -2.12
N ILE A 34 0.19 8.84 -2.92
CA ILE A 34 -0.98 8.44 -3.69
C ILE A 34 -1.32 7.01 -3.30
N LYS A 35 -2.59 6.76 -3.00
CA LYS A 35 -3.08 5.44 -2.63
C LYS A 35 -4.17 4.98 -3.57
N LEU A 36 -4.06 3.73 -4.01
CA LEU A 36 -5.12 3.02 -4.71
C LEU A 36 -5.67 1.95 -3.77
N SER A 37 -6.97 1.99 -3.54
CA SER A 37 -7.71 0.99 -2.75
C SER A 37 -8.78 0.34 -3.62
N GLY A 38 -9.09 -0.91 -3.33
CA GLY A 38 -10.09 -1.67 -4.04
C GLY A 38 -10.85 -2.61 -3.10
N ASN A 39 -11.52 -3.59 -3.70
CA ASN A 39 -12.34 -4.58 -2.98
C ASN A 39 -11.53 -5.51 -2.07
N THR A 40 -10.20 -5.51 -2.21
CA THR A 40 -9.26 -6.26 -1.38
C THR A 40 -8.70 -5.37 -0.28
N SER A 41 -8.40 -5.95 0.89
CA SER A 41 -7.84 -5.23 2.03
C SER A 41 -6.43 -4.66 1.81
N THR A 42 -5.78 -5.02 0.70
CA THR A 42 -4.45 -4.55 0.33
C THR A 42 -4.56 -3.26 -0.47
N GLU A 43 -4.22 -2.14 0.17
CA GLU A 43 -4.01 -0.85 -0.49
C GLU A 43 -2.64 -0.82 -1.16
N ILE A 44 -2.54 -0.14 -2.30
CA ILE A 44 -1.28 0.09 -3.00
C ILE A 44 -0.89 1.54 -2.82
N GLN A 45 0.34 1.77 -2.37
CA GLN A 45 0.86 3.11 -2.10
C GLN A 45 2.01 3.49 -3.03
N PHE A 46 1.90 4.67 -3.64
CA PHE A 46 2.89 5.28 -4.49
C PHE A 46 3.47 6.51 -3.79
N ASP A 47 4.80 6.59 -3.71
CA ASP A 47 5.44 7.89 -3.64
C ASP A 47 5.30 8.62 -4.99
N PHE A 48 5.54 9.93 -5.00
CA PHE A 48 5.31 10.74 -6.18
C PHE A 48 6.23 10.35 -7.35
N ALA A 49 7.49 9.98 -7.07
CA ALA A 49 8.44 9.57 -8.10
C ALA A 49 8.03 8.25 -8.79
N THR A 50 7.49 7.31 -8.02
CA THR A 50 6.98 6.03 -8.52
C THR A 50 5.68 6.24 -9.29
N TRP A 51 4.81 7.14 -8.84
CA TRP A 51 3.59 7.52 -9.56
C TRP A 51 3.89 8.16 -10.93
N GLU A 52 4.86 9.08 -11.00
CA GLU A 52 5.28 9.70 -12.27
C GLU A 52 5.68 8.64 -13.31
N LYS A 53 6.54 7.69 -12.90
CA LYS A 53 6.93 6.58 -13.77
C LYS A 53 5.76 5.66 -14.12
N PHE A 54 4.87 5.37 -13.18
CA PHE A 54 3.68 4.56 -13.45
C PHE A 54 2.82 5.15 -14.56
N LYS A 55 2.65 6.48 -14.60
CA LYS A 55 1.89 7.16 -15.65
C LYS A 55 2.46 6.96 -17.06
N GLU A 56 3.78 6.82 -17.20
CA GLU A 56 4.44 6.61 -18.49
C GLU A 56 3.97 5.30 -19.16
N TYR A 57 3.54 4.31 -18.37
CA TYR A 57 3.04 3.03 -18.86
C TYR A 57 1.53 3.01 -19.12
N MET A 58 0.79 4.10 -18.87
CA MET A 58 -0.67 4.11 -19.03
C MET A 58 -1.11 3.82 -20.46
N LYS A 59 -0.38 4.34 -21.46
CA LYS A 59 -0.64 3.98 -22.86
C LYS A 59 -0.42 2.49 -23.12
N TYR A 60 0.64 1.92 -22.57
CA TYR A 60 0.95 0.51 -22.74
C TYR A 60 -0.09 -0.40 -22.07
N ILE A 61 -0.56 -0.01 -20.89
CA ILE A 61 -1.66 -0.66 -20.18
C ILE A 61 -2.94 -0.59 -21.03
N ASP A 62 -3.28 0.57 -21.57
CA ASP A 62 -4.45 0.78 -22.41
C ASP A 62 -4.42 -0.09 -23.67
N ASP A 63 -3.29 -0.11 -24.36
CA ASP A 63 -3.05 -0.93 -25.55
C ASP A 63 -3.22 -2.43 -25.21
N TYR A 64 -2.72 -2.90 -24.05
CA TYR A 64 -2.95 -4.27 -23.61
C TYR A 64 -4.43 -4.53 -23.34
N LEU A 65 -5.11 -3.71 -22.53
CA LEU A 65 -6.48 -3.94 -22.10
C LEU A 65 -7.46 -4.00 -23.28
N HIS A 66 -7.20 -3.26 -24.36
CA HIS A 66 -8.01 -3.26 -25.58
C HIS A 66 -7.52 -4.24 -26.66
N SER A 67 -6.41 -4.93 -26.44
CA SER A 67 -5.84 -5.84 -27.43
C SER A 67 -6.73 -7.07 -27.68
N VAL A 68 -6.79 -7.51 -28.93
CA VAL A 68 -7.43 -8.78 -29.34
C VAL A 68 -6.44 -9.95 -29.39
N THR A 69 -5.13 -9.70 -29.26
CA THR A 69 -4.08 -10.72 -29.43
C THR A 69 -3.82 -11.50 -28.15
N ARG A 70 -3.73 -12.84 -28.18
CA ARG A 70 -3.48 -13.64 -26.96
C ARG A 70 -2.10 -13.45 -26.31
N VAL A 71 -1.23 -12.64 -26.91
CA VAL A 71 0.09 -12.31 -26.35
C VAL A 71 -0.09 -11.57 -25.02
N VAL A 72 0.58 -12.08 -23.99
CA VAL A 72 0.68 -11.45 -22.69
C VAL A 72 2.07 -10.81 -22.62
N PRO A 73 2.16 -9.48 -22.40
CA PRO A 73 3.43 -8.84 -22.18
C PRO A 73 4.21 -9.33 -20.97
N GLU A 74 5.52 -9.12 -21.00
CA GLU A 74 6.36 -9.28 -19.82
C GLU A 74 5.98 -8.27 -18.73
N PRO A 75 6.14 -8.64 -17.44
CA PRO A 75 5.92 -7.71 -16.33
C PRO A 75 6.81 -6.47 -16.42
N VAL A 76 6.27 -5.33 -16.02
CA VAL A 76 7.01 -4.06 -15.94
C VAL A 76 7.39 -3.81 -14.48
N HIS A 77 8.67 -3.55 -14.23
CA HIS A 77 9.18 -3.22 -12.90
C HIS A 77 9.42 -1.71 -12.78
N ILE A 78 8.80 -1.09 -11.78
CA ILE A 78 8.88 0.36 -11.51
C ILE A 78 9.26 0.56 -10.05
N ASN A 79 10.52 0.92 -9.79
CA ASN A 79 11.05 1.07 -8.44
C ASN A 79 10.73 -0.19 -7.59
N TYR A 80 9.90 -0.04 -6.55
CA TYR A 80 9.46 -1.12 -5.67
C TYR A 80 8.10 -1.72 -6.07
N MET A 81 7.64 -1.52 -7.31
CA MET A 81 6.37 -2.03 -7.82
C MET A 81 6.55 -2.89 -9.07
N THR A 82 5.63 -3.82 -9.27
CA THR A 82 5.52 -4.62 -10.48
C THR A 82 4.12 -4.50 -11.07
N ILE A 83 4.02 -4.26 -12.37
CA ILE A 83 2.80 -4.35 -13.15
C ILE A 83 2.84 -5.67 -13.91
N THR A 84 1.88 -6.54 -13.64
CA THR A 84 1.69 -7.82 -14.32
C THR A 84 0.45 -7.77 -15.18
N PHE A 85 0.56 -8.22 -16.42
CA PHE A 85 -0.54 -8.33 -17.37
C PHE A 85 -1.19 -9.70 -17.24
N THR A 86 -2.50 -9.76 -17.09
CA THR A 86 -3.22 -11.00 -16.78
C THR A 86 -4.64 -10.99 -17.35
N THR A 87 -5.38 -12.05 -17.09
CA THR A 87 -6.81 -12.15 -17.41
C THR A 87 -7.60 -12.48 -16.15
N ALA A 88 -8.73 -11.81 -15.95
CA ALA A 88 -9.68 -12.09 -14.88
C ALA A 88 -11.09 -12.15 -15.46
N TYR A 89 -11.86 -13.17 -15.08
CA TYR A 89 -13.24 -13.38 -15.55
C TYR A 89 -13.38 -13.40 -17.09
N GLY A 90 -12.39 -13.94 -17.80
CA GLY A 90 -12.39 -14.03 -19.26
C GLY A 90 -12.00 -12.73 -19.99
N THR A 91 -11.69 -11.66 -19.27
CA THR A 91 -11.28 -10.36 -19.82
C THR A 91 -9.87 -10.01 -19.38
N ARG A 92 -9.18 -9.16 -20.15
CA ARG A 92 -7.86 -8.66 -19.78
C ARG A 92 -7.92 -7.80 -18.53
N ALA A 93 -6.87 -7.91 -17.74
CA ALA A 93 -6.70 -7.19 -16.50
C ALA A 93 -5.21 -6.90 -16.27
N ILE A 94 -4.95 -5.95 -15.39
CA ILE A 94 -3.62 -5.75 -14.84
C ILE A 94 -3.65 -6.01 -13.34
N MET A 95 -2.51 -6.46 -12.82
CA MET A 95 -2.25 -6.57 -11.39
C MET A 95 -1.05 -5.69 -11.07
N VAL A 96 -1.20 -4.83 -10.06
CA VAL A 96 -0.10 -4.01 -9.55
C VAL A 96 0.22 -4.51 -8.16
N ILE A 97 1.49 -4.79 -7.90
CA ILE A 97 1.95 -5.34 -6.63
C ILE A 97 3.09 -4.47 -6.12
N GLU A 98 3.04 -4.12 -4.84
CA GLU A 98 4.19 -3.56 -4.12
C GLU A 98 5.16 -4.71 -3.82
N ASN A 99 6.32 -4.72 -4.46
CA ASN A 99 7.41 -5.62 -4.08
C ASN A 99 7.89 -5.17 -2.70
N MET A 100 8.19 -6.13 -1.81
CA MET A 100 8.72 -5.80 -0.49
C MET A 100 9.88 -4.83 -0.65
N LYS A 101 9.72 -3.58 -0.18
CA LYS A 101 10.85 -2.68 0.04
C LYS A 101 11.82 -3.49 0.89
N THR A 102 13.00 -3.83 0.38
CA THR A 102 14.08 -4.33 1.23
C THR A 102 14.16 -3.35 2.38
N PRO A 103 13.93 -3.79 3.63
CA PRO A 103 13.87 -2.88 4.74
C PRO A 103 15.29 -2.35 4.93
N HIS A 104 15.58 -1.15 4.42
CA HIS A 104 16.57 -0.33 5.07
C HIS A 104 16.01 -0.03 6.47
N GLN A 105 16.46 -0.88 7.41
CA GLN A 105 16.38 -0.70 8.85
C GLN A 105 14.98 -0.40 9.40
N ARG A 106 14.11 -1.42 9.45
CA ARG A 106 13.27 -1.53 10.65
C ARG A 106 14.23 -1.82 11.80
N GLY A 107 14.66 -0.79 12.52
CA GLY A 107 15.41 -0.96 13.74
C GLY A 107 14.61 -1.87 14.67
N TYR A 108 15.19 -3.03 14.99
CA TYR A 108 14.73 -3.83 16.11
C TYR A 108 14.73 -2.93 17.34
N GLN A 109 13.55 -2.61 17.88
CA GLN A 109 13.47 -2.17 19.27
C GLN A 109 13.30 -3.44 20.11
N PRO A 110 14.26 -3.77 21.00
CA PRO A 110 14.07 -4.83 21.97
C PRO A 110 12.87 -4.48 22.84
N ILE A 111 11.95 -5.44 22.99
CA ILE A 111 10.87 -5.33 23.96
C ILE A 111 11.51 -5.19 25.35
N HIS A 112 11.44 -4.01 25.94
CA HIS A 112 11.76 -3.83 27.36
C HIS A 112 10.69 -4.55 28.18
N PRO A 113 11.04 -5.53 29.04
CA PRO A 113 10.08 -6.11 29.96
C PRO A 113 9.64 -5.03 30.94
N ARG A 114 8.37 -4.64 30.91
CA ARG A 114 7.80 -3.85 32.01
C ARG A 114 7.85 -4.69 33.27
N HIS A 115 8.61 -4.23 34.26
CA HIS A 115 8.54 -4.74 35.62
C HIS A 115 7.07 -4.69 36.11
N SER A 116 6.49 -5.87 36.34
CA SER A 116 5.18 -6.02 36.97
C SER A 116 5.33 -5.78 38.47
N SER A 117 4.88 -4.63 38.95
CA SER A 117 4.70 -4.34 40.37
C SER A 117 3.22 -4.46 40.72
N TYR A 118 2.79 -5.67 41.03
CA TYR A 118 1.57 -5.91 41.82
C TYR A 118 1.95 -6.64 43.10
N GLN A 119 2.20 -5.86 44.16
CA GLN A 119 2.23 -6.35 45.53
C GLN A 119 0.83 -6.82 45.93
N ARG A 120 0.72 -8.10 46.31
CA ARG A 120 -0.48 -8.65 46.95
C ARG A 120 -0.66 -8.00 48.32
N ARG A 121 -1.81 -7.39 48.52
CA ARG A 121 -2.30 -6.87 49.79
C ARG A 121 -3.21 -7.95 50.37
N ASN A 122 -2.71 -8.84 51.23
CA ASN A 122 -3.55 -9.76 51.98
C ASN A 122 -3.38 -9.52 53.48
N GLU A 123 -4.38 -8.82 54.01
CA GLU A 123 -5.14 -9.14 55.23
C GLU A 123 -4.38 -9.38 56.54
N LYS A 124 -4.50 -8.38 57.43
CA LYS A 124 -4.46 -8.55 58.88
C LYS A 124 -5.52 -9.56 59.31
N THR A 125 -5.15 -10.58 60.06
CA THR A 125 -6.07 -11.23 61.00
C THR A 125 -5.34 -11.54 62.30
N THR A 126 -6.05 -11.21 63.37
CA THR A 126 -5.71 -11.13 64.78
C THR A 126 -5.59 -12.52 65.42
N ARG A 127 -4.51 -12.77 66.16
CA ARG A 127 -4.47 -13.13 67.60
C ARG A 127 -3.09 -13.63 68.00
#